data_AF-A0A3D2U2Y9-F1
#
_entry.id   AF-A0A3D2U2Y9-F1
#
_cell.length_a   1.000
_cell.length_b   1.000
_cell.length_c   1.000
_cell.angle_alpha   90.00
_cell.angle_beta   90.00
_cell.angle_gamma   90.00
#
_symmetry.space_group_name_H-M   'P 1'
#
loop_
_entity.id
_entity.type
_entity.pdbx_description
1 polymer ?
#
loop_
_entity_poly.entity_id
_entity_poly.type
_entity_poly.pdbx_seq_one_letter_code
_entity_poly.pdbx_strand_id
1 'polypeptide(L)' 'RAMKSLMSRAADMLTNPATRKAFNLGAEPEAVQRRYGTGMRGRCYLLGRKLIESGVRFVMVDVREPQRSF' A
#
# COMPACT_ATOMS: atom_id res chain seq x y z
N ARG A 1 -18.68 6.47 -22.45
CA ARG A 1 -17.76 5.37 -22.83
C ARG A 1 -16.38 5.50 -22.17
N ALA A 2 -15.79 6.70 -22.09
CA ALA A 2 -14.48 6.95 -21.46
C ALA A 2 -14.38 6.60 -19.96
N MET A 3 -15.40 6.90 -19.15
CA MET A 3 -15.42 6.55 -17.72
C MET A 3 -15.33 5.02 -17.52
N LYS A 4 -16.05 4.25 -18.34
CA LYS A 4 -16.09 2.77 -18.24
C LYS A 4 -14.73 2.14 -18.58
N SER A 5 -14.04 2.66 -19.59
CA SER A 5 -12.67 2.22 -19.91
C SER A 5 -11.65 2.61 -18.86
N LEU A 6 -11.81 3.78 -18.21
CA LEU A 6 -10.94 4.21 -17.12
C LEU A 6 -11.12 3.34 -15.89
N MET A 7 -12.38 3.03 -15.53
CA MET A 7 -12.71 2.11 -14.44
C MET A 7 -12.22 0.68 -14.70
N SER A 8 -12.33 0.19 -15.94
CA SER A 8 -11.79 -1.12 -16.31
C SER A 8 -10.27 -1.18 -16.13
N ARG A 9 -9.55 -0.16 -16.61
CA ARG A 9 -8.09 -0.08 -16.44
C ARG A 9 -7.68 0.06 -14.98
N ALA A 10 -8.42 0.83 -14.18
CA ALA A 10 -8.19 0.93 -12.75
C ALA A 10 -8.44 -0.42 -12.04
N ALA A 11 -9.49 -1.14 -12.42
CA ALA A 11 -9.80 -2.47 -11.90
C ALA A 11 -8.71 -3.48 -12.28
N ASP A 12 -8.23 -3.48 -13.52
CA ASP A 12 -7.12 -4.33 -13.96
C ASP A 12 -5.82 -3.99 -13.21
N MET A 13 -5.56 -2.70 -12.98
CA MET A 13 -4.40 -2.24 -12.22
C MET A 13 -4.46 -2.70 -10.75
N LEU A 14 -5.63 -2.64 -10.12
CA LEU A 14 -5.83 -3.11 -8.74
C LEU A 14 -5.81 -4.64 -8.62
N THR A 15 -6.26 -5.36 -9.65
CA THR A 15 -6.37 -6.82 -9.65
C THR A 15 -5.13 -7.52 -10.22
N ASN A 16 -4.19 -6.79 -10.82
CA ASN A 16 -2.94 -7.34 -11.30
C ASN A 16 -2.18 -8.09 -10.17
N PRO A 17 -1.67 -9.32 -10.42
CA PRO A 17 -0.83 -10.06 -9.48
C PRO A 17 0.32 -9.25 -8.85
N ALA A 18 0.97 -8.37 -9.63
CA ALA A 18 2.05 -7.51 -9.14
C ALA A 18 1.55 -6.54 -8.06
N THR A 19 0.39 -5.92 -8.28
CA THR A 19 -0.26 -5.04 -7.31
C THR A 19 -0.64 -5.83 -6.06
N ARG A 20 -1.27 -7.01 -6.19
CA ARG A 20 -1.60 -7.84 -5.01
C ARG A 20 -0.37 -8.19 -4.17
N LYS A 21 0.76 -8.49 -4.81
CA LYS A 21 2.03 -8.76 -4.12
C LYS A 21 2.56 -7.53 -3.38
N ALA A 22 2.46 -6.34 -3.99
CA ALA A 22 2.89 -5.09 -3.38
C ALA A 22 2.09 -4.76 -2.09
N PHE A 23 0.78 -5.04 -2.10
CA PHE A 23 -0.12 -4.80 -0.96
C PHE A 23 -0.09 -5.92 0.10
N ASN A 24 0.50 -7.08 -0.19
CA ASN A 24 0.64 -8.15 0.79
C ASN A 24 1.78 -7.86 1.78
N LEU A 25 1.46 -7.11 2.84
CA LEU A 25 2.40 -6.81 3.92
C LEU A 25 2.77 -8.06 4.75
N GLY A 26 1.88 -9.05 4.82
CA GLY A 26 2.09 -10.27 5.61
C GLY A 26 3.19 -11.18 5.05
N ALA A 27 3.57 -11.02 3.79
CA ALA A 27 4.69 -11.72 3.18
C ALA A 27 6.06 -11.16 3.64
N GLU A 28 6.11 -10.02 4.32
CA GLU A 28 7.36 -9.47 4.85
C GLU A 28 7.83 -10.26 6.09
N PRO A 29 9.14 -10.45 6.27
CA PRO A 29 9.67 -11.07 7.49
C PRO A 29 9.22 -10.32 8.75
N GLU A 30 8.91 -11.05 9.83
CA GLU A 30 8.42 -10.46 11.08
C GLU A 30 9.36 -9.39 11.66
N ALA A 31 10.68 -9.62 11.56
CA ALA A 31 11.69 -8.66 11.99
C ALA A 31 11.56 -7.31 11.25
N VAL A 32 11.20 -7.32 9.97
CA VAL A 32 10.95 -6.11 9.17
C VAL A 32 9.66 -5.43 9.62
N GLN A 33 8.58 -6.20 9.77
CA GLN A 33 7.30 -5.67 10.25
C GLN A 33 7.46 -4.98 11.62
N ARG A 34 8.21 -5.60 12.54
CA ARG A 34 8.51 -5.04 13.86
C ARG A 34 9.37 -3.78 13.79
N ARG A 35 10.34 -3.71 12.87
CA ARG A 35 11.20 -2.52 12.67
C ARG A 35 10.41 -1.30 12.21
N TYR A 36 9.41 -1.50 11.33
CA TYR A 36 8.52 -0.44 10.89
C TYR A 36 7.45 -0.08 11.94
N GLY A 37 7.12 -1.03 12.81
CA GLY A 37 6.10 -0.90 13.84
C GLY A 37 4.79 -1.54 13.43
N THR A 38 4.11 -2.17 14.40
CA THR A 38 2.88 -2.95 14.16
C THR A 38 1.61 -2.10 14.10
N GLY A 39 1.70 -0.82 14.47
CA GLY A 39 0.60 0.15 14.41
C GLY A 39 0.34 0.72 13.01
N MET A 40 -0.71 1.52 12.88
CA MET A 40 -1.18 2.07 11.59
C MET A 40 -0.06 2.78 10.82
N ARG A 41 0.67 3.69 11.48
CA ARG A 41 1.73 4.49 10.86
C ARG A 41 2.83 3.60 10.26
N GLY A 42 3.29 2.60 11.03
CA GLY A 42 4.32 1.66 10.60
C GLY A 42 3.92 0.85 9.38
N ARG A 43 2.66 0.38 9.34
CA ARG A 43 2.10 -0.33 8.19
C ARG A 43 2.00 0.57 6.96
N CYS A 44 1.63 1.85 7.11
CA CYS A 44 1.62 2.81 6.00
C CYS A 44 3.01 3.00 5.39
N TYR A 45 4.04 3.15 6.22
CA TYR A 45 5.41 3.27 5.74
C TYR A 45 5.92 1.99 5.05
N LEU A 46 5.62 0.82 5.63
CA LEU A 46 5.98 -0.47 5.03
C LEU A 46 5.33 -0.67 3.66
N LEU A 47 4.04 -0.31 3.52
CA LEU A 47 3.35 -0.31 2.24
C LEU A 47 4.02 0.63 1.24
N GLY A 48 4.38 1.84 1.66
CA GLY A 48 5.10 2.80 0.82
C GLY A 48 6.39 2.22 0.25
N ARG A 49 7.22 1.58 1.10
CA ARG A 49 8.43 0.85 0.65
C ARG A 49 8.09 -0.21 -0.40
N LYS A 50 7.12 -1.09 -0.14
CA LYS A 50 6.77 -2.18 -1.07
C LYS A 50 6.28 -1.66 -2.43
N LEU A 51 5.56 -0.54 -2.44
CA LEU A 51 5.14 0.12 -3.69
C LEU A 51 6.34 0.61 -4.49
N ILE A 52 7.32 1.24 -3.85
CA ILE A 52 8.58 1.65 -4.51
C ILE A 52 9.34 0.43 -5.07
N GLU A 53 9.50 -0.63 -4.27
CA GLU A 53 10.15 -1.88 -4.71
C GLU A 53 9.41 -2.58 -5.85
N SER A 54 8.10 -2.32 -5.99
CA SER A 54 7.27 -2.85 -7.08
C SER A 54 7.30 -1.96 -8.33
N GLY A 55 8.16 -0.94 -8.38
CA GLY A 55 8.40 -0.09 -9.55
C GLY A 55 7.66 1.24 -9.55
N VAL A 56 6.98 1.61 -8.45
CA VAL A 56 6.37 2.93 -8.34
C VAL A 56 7.47 3.98 -8.15
N ARG A 57 7.49 5.00 -9.00
CA ARG A 57 8.55 6.01 -9.00
C ARG A 57 8.48 6.97 -7.82
N PHE A 58 7.27 7.26 -7.33
CA PHE A 58 7.04 8.17 -6.22
C PHE A 58 5.80 7.75 -5.44
N VAL A 59 5.91 7.72 -4.11
CA VAL A 59 4.80 7.37 -3.22
C VAL A 59 4.65 8.47 -2.17
N MET A 60 3.45 9.01 -2.06
CA MET A 60 3.04 9.85 -0.94
C MET A 60 2.42 8.96 0.12
N VAL A 61 2.87 9.09 1.37
CA VAL A 61 2.26 8.41 2.51
C VAL A 61 1.60 9.47 3.40
N ASP A 62 0.27 9.44 3.44
CA ASP A 62 -0.51 10.22 4.38
C ASP A 62 -0.76 9.38 5.63
N VAL A 63 -0.28 9.85 6.78
CA VAL A 63 -0.45 9.17 8.06
C VAL A 63 -1.30 10.04 8.96
N ARG A 64 -2.61 9.75 8.96
CA ARG A 64 -3.55 10.39 9.87
C ARG A 64 -3.40 9.77 11.26
N GLU A 65 -3.19 10.62 12.26
CA GLU A 65 -3.39 10.25 13.66
C GLU A 65 -4.87 9.82 13.79
N PRO A 66 -5.19 8.66 14.40
CA PRO A 66 -6.58 8.38 14.71
C PRO A 66 -7.09 9.55 15.57
N GLN A 67 -8.19 10.19 15.15
CA GLN A 67 -8.87 11.13 16.02
C GLN A 67 -9.18 10.34 17.29
N ARG A 68 -8.53 10.70 18.41
CA ARG A 68 -8.94 10.19 19.71
C ARG A 68 -10.39 10.60 19.87
N SER A 69 -11.29 9.63 19.77
CA SER A 69 -12.63 9.79 20.33
C SER A 69 -12.42 10.12 21.80
N PHE A 70 -12.84 11.31 22.21
CA PHE A 70 -12.90 11.72 23.61
C PHE A 70 -13.79 10.76 24.41
#